data_AF-A0A838JKF7-F1
#
_entry.id   AF-A0A838JKF7-F1
#
_cell.length_a   1.000
_cell.length_b   1.000
_cell.length_c   1.000
_cell.angle_alpha   90.00
_cell.angle_beta   90.00
_cell.angle_gamma   90.00
#
_symmetry.space_group_name_H-M   'P 1'
#
loop_
_entity.id
_entity.type
_entity.pdbx_description
1 polymer ?
#
loop_
_entity_poly.entity_id
_entity_poly.type
_entity_poly.pdbx_seq_one_letter_code
_entity_poly.pdbx_strand_id
1 'polypeptide(L)'
;MVALIALGGFLPEWAIFHITRSLGLGLVVLGLMLMLRAGLVSFGQALYYCLGAYTAGILMHFYKLHEAFLLLGAGTLAAALLAALLGALMANYRGIFFGLLSLAFSMILYGVIVKSAGLGSTDGFTLTSPTFFGMALGESSRYALFIIACVITLV
;
A
#
# COMPACT_ATOMS: atom_id res chain seq x y z
N MET A 1 -4.49 -19.56 6.76
CA MET A 1 -3.09 -19.11 6.89
C MET A 1 -2.09 -20.22 6.55
N VAL A 2 -2.02 -21.33 7.31
CA VAL A 2 -1.03 -22.41 7.10
C VAL A 2 -1.10 -23.06 5.71
N ALA A 3 -2.30 -23.32 5.20
CA ALA A 3 -2.48 -23.94 3.87
C ALA A 3 -1.96 -23.08 2.71
N LEU A 4 -2.11 -21.74 2.78
CA LEU A 4 -1.66 -20.83 1.72
C LEU A 4 -0.13 -20.65 1.73
N ILE A 5 0.47 -20.64 2.93
CA ILE A 5 1.92 -20.55 3.12
C ILE A 5 2.60 -21.83 2.63
N ALA A 6 2.01 -22.99 2.94
CA ALA A 6 2.49 -24.29 2.47
C ALA A 6 2.38 -24.44 0.94
N LEU A 7 1.27 -23.97 0.34
CA LEU A 7 1.12 -23.95 -1.12
C LEU A 7 2.11 -22.98 -1.79
N GLY A 8 2.40 -21.86 -1.13
CA GLY A 8 3.37 -20.84 -1.58
C GLY A 8 4.75 -21.42 -1.90
N GLY A 9 5.19 -22.45 -1.19
CA GLY A 9 6.49 -23.09 -1.42
C GLY A 9 6.58 -23.88 -2.74
N PHE A 10 5.46 -24.22 -3.36
CA PHE A 10 5.39 -24.96 -4.63
C PHE A 10 5.01 -24.09 -5.83
N LEU A 11 4.67 -22.83 -5.60
CA LEU A 11 4.22 -21.91 -6.64
C LEU A 11 5.39 -21.24 -7.36
N PRO A 12 5.32 -21.04 -8.69
CA PRO A 12 6.33 -20.29 -9.41
C PRO A 12 6.33 -18.80 -9.00
N GLU A 13 7.48 -18.12 -9.16
CA GLU A 13 7.67 -16.75 -8.65
C GLU A 13 6.66 -15.73 -9.17
N TRP A 14 6.23 -15.85 -10.43
CA TRP A 14 5.23 -14.96 -11.01
C TRP A 14 3.90 -15.07 -10.26
N ALA A 15 3.49 -16.27 -9.88
CA ALA A 15 2.25 -16.50 -9.15
C ALA A 15 2.34 -15.90 -7.75
N ILE A 16 3.46 -16.09 -7.06
CA ILE A 16 3.73 -15.50 -5.74
C ILE A 16 3.62 -13.97 -5.80
N PHE A 17 4.23 -13.34 -6.82
CA PHE A 17 4.16 -11.89 -7.01
C PHE A 17 2.72 -11.40 -7.21
N HIS A 18 1.97 -12.03 -8.11
CA HIS A 18 0.58 -11.64 -8.37
C HIS A 18 -0.33 -11.86 -7.17
N ILE A 19 -0.15 -12.96 -6.43
CA ILE A 19 -0.92 -13.24 -5.21
C ILE A 19 -0.57 -12.23 -4.11
N THR A 20 0.71 -11.90 -3.92
CA THR A 20 1.11 -10.89 -2.93
C THR A 20 0.45 -9.54 -3.22
N ARG A 21 0.43 -9.14 -4.50
CA ARG A 21 -0.23 -7.90 -4.93
C ARG A 21 -1.75 -7.96 -4.77
N SER A 22 -2.38 -9.10 -5.07
CA SER A 22 -3.84 -9.25 -4.90
C SER A 22 -4.26 -9.24 -3.43
N LEU A 23 -3.47 -9.83 -2.53
CA LEU A 23 -3.68 -9.75 -1.08
C LEU A 23 -3.60 -8.30 -0.59
N GLY A 24 -2.59 -7.55 -1.04
CA GLY A 24 -2.46 -6.12 -0.71
C GLY A 24 -3.66 -5.29 -1.18
N LEU A 25 -4.11 -5.47 -2.42
CA LEU A 25 -5.32 -4.81 -2.93
C LEU A 25 -6.59 -5.29 -2.22
N GLY A 26 -6.64 -6.57 -1.83
CA GLY A 26 -7.72 -7.13 -1.03
C GLY A 26 -7.89 -6.39 0.30
N LEU A 27 -6.79 -6.04 0.97
CA LEU A 27 -6.81 -5.24 2.20
C LEU A 27 -7.44 -3.85 1.97
N VAL A 28 -7.12 -3.21 0.84
CA VAL A 28 -7.71 -1.92 0.46
C VAL A 28 -9.23 -2.06 0.25
N VAL A 29 -9.66 -3.13 -0.42
CA VAL A 29 -11.09 -3.41 -0.63
C VAL A 29 -11.79 -3.72 0.70
N LEU A 30 -11.15 -4.41 1.64
CA LEU A 30 -11.72 -4.62 2.98
C LEU A 30 -11.94 -3.30 3.71
N GLY A 31 -10.98 -2.37 3.63
CA GLY A 31 -11.14 -1.01 4.15
C GLY A 31 -12.31 -0.25 3.50
N LEU A 32 -12.48 -0.40 2.18
CA LEU A 32 -13.63 0.14 1.45
C LEU A 32 -14.95 -0.48 1.95
N MET A 33 -15.01 -1.80 2.15
CA MET A 33 -16.21 -2.50 2.63
C MET A 33 -16.65 -2.03 4.02
N LEU A 34 -15.69 -1.71 4.89
CA LEU A 34 -16.00 -1.11 6.19
C LEU A 34 -16.68 0.26 6.05
N MET A 35 -16.17 1.12 5.15
CA MET A 35 -16.82 2.41 4.86
C MET A 35 -18.20 2.23 4.22
N LEU A 36 -18.34 1.30 3.27
CA LEU A 36 -19.61 0.98 2.62
C LEU A 36 -20.67 0.53 3.64
N ARG A 37 -20.27 -0.29 4.61
CA ARG A 37 -21.16 -0.74 5.69
C ARG A 37 -21.58 0.40 6.62
N ALA A 38 -20.76 1.44 6.75
CA ALA A 38 -21.11 2.69 7.43
C ALA A 38 -21.98 3.64 6.57
N GLY A 39 -22.35 3.26 5.34
CA GLY A 39 -23.13 4.06 4.41
C GLY A 39 -22.31 5.12 3.66
N LEU A 40 -20.98 5.00 3.67
CA LEU A 40 -20.06 5.92 3.00
C LEU A 40 -19.34 5.22 1.84
N VAL A 41 -19.53 5.74 0.62
CA VAL A 41 -18.81 5.23 -0.56
C VAL A 41 -17.57 6.10 -0.76
N SER A 42 -16.38 5.52 -0.57
CA SER A 42 -15.10 6.21 -0.81
C SER A 42 -14.50 5.81 -2.16
N PHE A 43 -14.26 6.79 -3.02
CA PHE A 43 -13.52 6.60 -4.29
C PHE A 43 -12.04 7.00 -4.17
N GLY A 44 -11.62 7.43 -2.98
CA GLY A 44 -10.27 7.92 -2.72
C GLY A 44 -9.27 6.87 -2.22
N GLN A 45 -9.62 5.58 -2.17
CA GLN A 45 -8.75 4.54 -1.59
C GLN A 45 -7.38 4.43 -2.29
N ALA A 46 -7.33 4.76 -3.58
CA ALA A 46 -6.09 4.81 -4.34
C ALA A 46 -5.09 5.83 -3.76
N LEU A 47 -5.56 6.93 -3.16
CA LEU A 47 -4.71 7.94 -2.52
C LEU A 47 -3.88 7.34 -1.37
N TYR A 48 -4.54 6.62 -0.46
CA TYR A 48 -3.86 6.03 0.70
C TYR A 48 -2.92 4.91 0.29
N TYR A 49 -3.35 4.07 -0.65
CA TYR A 49 -2.51 3.01 -1.23
C TYR A 49 -1.26 3.59 -1.92
N CYS A 50 -1.45 4.63 -2.72
CA CYS A 50 -0.38 5.33 -3.41
C CYS A 50 0.59 5.97 -2.42
N LEU A 51 0.09 6.68 -1.40
CA LEU A 51 0.94 7.33 -0.40
C LEU A 51 1.81 6.31 0.34
N GLY A 52 1.26 5.18 0.76
CA GLY A 52 2.03 4.10 1.40
C GLY A 52 3.14 3.57 0.50
N ALA A 53 2.84 3.28 -0.77
CA ALA A 53 3.82 2.80 -1.74
C ALA A 53 4.90 3.85 -2.04
N TYR A 54 4.54 5.12 -2.21
CA TYR A 54 5.47 6.21 -2.45
C TYR A 54 6.35 6.51 -1.23
N THR A 55 5.82 6.38 -0.02
CA THR A 55 6.62 6.52 1.21
C THR A 55 7.71 5.45 1.26
N ALA A 56 7.35 4.20 1.02
CA ALA A 56 8.32 3.09 0.93
C ALA A 56 9.36 3.33 -0.19
N GLY A 57 8.91 3.80 -1.36
CA GLY A 57 9.79 4.06 -2.49
C GLY A 57 10.77 5.21 -2.29
N ILE A 58 10.30 6.33 -1.73
CA ILE A 58 11.15 7.48 -1.39
C ILE A 58 12.18 7.08 -0.32
N LEU A 59 11.77 6.32 0.68
CA LEU A 59 12.64 5.89 1.77
C LEU A 59 13.75 4.95 1.28
N MET A 60 13.43 4.05 0.35
CA MET A 60 14.42 3.18 -0.27
C MET A 60 15.33 3.94 -1.24
N HIS A 61 14.76 4.80 -2.09
CA HIS A 61 15.52 5.48 -3.14
C HIS A 61 16.43 6.58 -2.61
N PHE A 62 15.94 7.46 -1.73
CA PHE A 62 16.68 8.61 -1.23
C PHE A 62 17.44 8.32 0.06
N TYR A 63 16.83 7.58 1.00
CA TYR A 63 17.43 7.32 2.32
C TYR A 63 18.17 5.98 2.39
N LYS A 64 18.15 5.18 1.31
CA LYS A 64 18.79 3.86 1.23
C LYS A 64 18.40 2.93 2.38
N LEU A 65 17.19 3.09 2.90
CA LEU A 65 16.63 2.21 3.91
C LEU A 65 16.01 1.00 3.21
N HIS A 66 16.44 -0.18 3.60
CA HIS A 66 16.03 -1.44 2.98
C HIS A 66 15.18 -2.31 3.92
N GLU A 67 15.09 -1.97 5.21
CA GLU A 67 14.40 -2.78 6.23
C GLU A 67 12.89 -2.86 6.02
N ALA A 68 12.39 -4.03 5.64
CA ALA A 68 10.99 -4.25 5.26
C ALA A 68 9.98 -3.76 6.31
N PHE A 69 10.22 -4.06 7.59
CA PHE A 69 9.32 -3.65 8.69
C PHE A 69 9.31 -2.14 8.90
N LEU A 70 10.46 -1.48 8.71
CA LEU A 70 10.56 -0.02 8.81
C LEU A 70 9.82 0.64 7.65
N LEU A 71 9.96 0.11 6.43
CA LEU A 71 9.23 0.61 5.25
C LEU A 71 7.72 0.44 5.41
N LEU A 72 7.28 -0.72 5.91
CA LEU A 72 5.87 -0.99 6.18
C LEU A 72 5.33 -0.08 7.29
N GLY A 73 6.07 0.10 8.38
CA GLY A 73 5.72 1.01 9.47
C GLY A 73 5.64 2.47 9.01
N ALA A 74 6.63 2.94 8.25
CA ALA A 74 6.64 4.31 7.71
C ALA A 74 5.48 4.55 6.74
N GLY A 75 5.23 3.62 5.82
CA GLY A 75 4.12 3.72 4.86
C GLY A 75 2.75 3.71 5.52
N THR A 76 2.55 2.83 6.52
CA THR A 76 1.30 2.78 7.29
C THR A 76 1.09 4.04 8.11
N LEU A 77 2.12 4.55 8.79
CA LEU A 77 2.04 5.82 9.54
C LEU A 77 1.74 7.01 8.63
N ALA A 78 2.41 7.12 7.48
CA ALA A 78 2.15 8.20 6.53
C ALA A 78 0.71 8.17 6.02
N ALA A 79 0.22 6.99 5.62
CA ALA A 79 -1.16 6.80 5.17
C ALA A 79 -2.18 7.08 6.29
N ALA A 80 -1.90 6.63 7.52
CA ALA A 80 -2.78 6.85 8.67
C ALA A 80 -2.86 8.33 9.07
N LEU A 81 -1.73 9.05 9.06
CA LEU A 81 -1.70 10.49 9.33
C LEU A 81 -2.49 11.27 8.28
N LEU A 82 -2.31 10.95 7.00
CA LEU A 82 -3.06 11.60 5.94
C LEU A 82 -4.55 11.24 6.01
N ALA A 83 -4.88 9.98 6.33
CA ALA A 83 -6.27 9.54 6.54
C ALA A 83 -6.93 10.21 7.74
N ALA A 84 -6.18 10.45 8.83
CA ALA A 84 -6.69 11.19 9.98
C ALA A 84 -6.97 12.66 9.62
N LEU A 85 -6.04 13.30 8.90
CA LEU A 85 -6.18 14.69 8.45
C LEU A 85 -7.37 14.86 7.48
N LEU A 86 -7.41 14.06 6.41
CA LEU A 86 -8.49 14.11 5.43
C LEU A 86 -9.80 13.61 6.02
N GLY A 87 -9.76 12.59 6.87
CA GLY A 87 -10.94 12.08 7.58
C GLY A 87 -11.58 13.14 8.47
N ALA A 88 -10.79 13.92 9.21
CA ALA A 88 -11.29 15.04 10.02
C ALA A 88 -11.92 16.14 9.14
N LEU A 89 -11.30 16.48 8.01
CA LEU A 89 -11.83 17.46 7.07
C LEU A 89 -13.14 16.97 6.41
N MET A 90 -13.22 15.68 6.12
CA MET A 90 -14.35 15.05 5.45
C MET A 90 -15.50 14.66 6.38
N ALA A 91 -15.30 14.71 7.71
CA ALA A 91 -16.25 14.19 8.72
C ALA A 91 -17.66 14.81 8.62
N ASN A 92 -17.76 16.04 8.12
CA ASN A 92 -19.03 16.76 7.98
C ASN A 92 -19.78 16.43 6.67
N TYR A 93 -19.16 15.70 5.74
CA TYR A 93 -19.74 15.39 4.43
C TYR A 93 -20.26 13.94 4.41
N ARG A 94 -21.44 13.73 3.82
CA ARG A 94 -22.10 12.42 3.76
C ARG A 94 -22.58 12.10 2.34
N GLY A 95 -22.77 10.81 2.06
CA GLY A 95 -23.31 10.34 0.79
C GLY A 95 -22.43 10.71 -0.41
N ILE A 96 -23.05 11.27 -1.46
CA ILE A 96 -22.38 11.55 -2.74
C ILE A 96 -21.25 12.57 -2.59
N PHE A 97 -21.42 13.59 -1.72
CA PHE A 97 -20.39 14.60 -1.48
C PHE A 97 -19.12 14.01 -0.87
N PHE A 98 -19.25 13.04 0.02
CA PHE A 98 -18.09 12.32 0.58
C PHE A 98 -17.33 11.58 -0.53
N GLY A 99 -18.05 10.88 -1.40
CA GLY A 99 -17.47 10.19 -2.56
C GLY A 99 -16.74 11.16 -3.50
N LEU A 100 -17.40 12.25 -3.89
CA LEU A 100 -16.82 13.29 -4.77
C LEU A 100 -15.57 13.92 -4.16
N LEU A 101 -15.61 14.28 -2.89
CA LEU A 101 -14.48 14.89 -2.20
C LEU A 101 -13.31 13.91 -2.06
N SER A 102 -13.58 12.62 -1.78
CA SER A 102 -12.55 11.57 -1.71
C SER A 102 -11.86 11.36 -3.06
N LEU A 103 -12.63 11.39 -4.16
CA LEU A 103 -12.13 11.29 -5.52
C LEU A 103 -11.28 12.50 -5.88
N ALA A 104 -11.73 13.71 -5.52
CA ALA A 104 -11.01 14.95 -5.76
C ALA A 104 -9.62 14.92 -5.10
N PHE A 105 -9.52 14.53 -3.83
CA PHE A 105 -8.23 14.40 -3.15
C PHE A 105 -7.32 13.38 -3.84
N SER A 106 -7.86 12.22 -4.23
CA SER A 106 -7.08 11.20 -4.96
C SER A 106 -6.53 11.74 -6.28
N MET A 107 -7.32 12.53 -7.01
CA MET A 107 -6.90 13.09 -8.28
C MET A 107 -5.91 14.25 -8.12
N ILE A 108 -6.01 15.03 -7.04
CA ILE A 108 -5.01 16.05 -6.69
C ILE A 108 -3.66 15.39 -6.44
N LEU A 109 -3.59 14.33 -5.62
CA LEU A 109 -2.34 13.61 -5.38
C LEU A 109 -1.79 13.02 -6.68
N TYR A 110 -2.64 12.39 -7.49
CA TYR A 110 -2.24 11.88 -8.80
C TYR A 110 -1.62 12.97 -9.68
N GLY A 111 -2.26 14.13 -9.79
CA GLY A 111 -1.74 15.26 -10.56
C GLY A 111 -0.40 15.78 -10.04
N VAL A 112 -0.21 15.82 -8.72
CA VAL A 112 1.07 16.21 -8.09
C VAL A 112 2.18 15.22 -8.45
N ILE A 113 1.90 13.92 -8.38
CA ILE A 113 2.89 12.87 -8.70
C ILE A 113 3.26 12.92 -10.18
N VAL A 114 2.28 12.96 -11.08
CA VAL A 114 2.52 12.98 -12.53
C VAL A 114 3.35 14.20 -12.93
N LYS A 115 3.11 15.36 -12.33
CA LYS A 115 3.87 16.58 -12.62
C LYS A 115 5.29 16.58 -12.02
N SER A 116 5.57 15.68 -11.07
CA SER A 116 6.87 15.60 -10.39
C SER A 116 7.79 14.56 -11.05
N ALA A 117 8.70 15.04 -11.90
CA ALA A 117 9.73 14.19 -12.50
C ALA A 117 10.67 13.54 -11.45
N GLY A 118 10.96 14.26 -10.35
CA GLY A 118 11.81 13.75 -9.27
C GLY A 118 11.18 12.61 -8.46
N LEU A 119 9.85 12.45 -8.54
CA LEU A 119 9.12 11.34 -7.91
C LEU A 119 8.87 10.18 -8.89
N GLY A 120 9.55 10.15 -10.04
CA GLY A 120 9.35 9.12 -11.06
C GLY A 120 8.11 9.30 -11.92
N SER A 121 7.31 10.36 -11.72
CA SER A 121 6.14 10.68 -12.54
C SER A 121 5.23 9.46 -12.81
N THR A 122 4.98 9.09 -14.06
CA THR A 122 4.20 7.92 -14.47
C THR A 122 4.96 6.59 -14.39
N ASP A 123 6.30 6.64 -14.36
CA ASP A 123 7.16 5.45 -14.32
C ASP A 123 7.35 4.92 -12.89
N GLY A 124 7.25 5.80 -11.89
CA GLY A 124 7.39 5.47 -10.48
C GLY A 124 8.84 5.13 -10.09
N PHE A 125 8.99 4.30 -9.04
CA PHE A 125 10.29 3.89 -8.52
C PHE A 125 10.55 2.39 -8.74
N THR A 126 11.75 2.07 -9.24
CA THR A 126 12.27 0.69 -9.21
C THR A 126 12.87 0.42 -7.84
N LEU A 127 12.29 -0.53 -7.10
CA LEU A 127 12.73 -0.90 -5.76
C LEU A 127 13.66 -2.12 -5.82
N THR A 128 14.71 -2.09 -5.00
CA THR A 128 15.58 -3.25 -4.76
C THR A 128 14.95 -4.18 -3.72
N SER A 129 15.39 -5.44 -3.67
CA SER A 129 14.93 -6.39 -2.67
C SER A 129 15.17 -5.86 -1.25
N PRO A 130 14.12 -5.79 -0.40
CA PRO A 130 14.27 -5.30 0.96
C PRO A 130 15.05 -6.29 1.83
N THR A 131 15.73 -5.76 2.84
CA THR A 131 16.40 -6.52 3.91
C THR A 131 15.42 -6.83 5.03
N PHE A 132 15.68 -7.92 5.75
CA PHE A 132 14.90 -8.33 6.91
C PHE A 132 15.85 -8.50 8.10
N PHE A 133 15.71 -7.65 9.12
CA PHE A 133 16.57 -7.66 10.31
C PHE A 133 18.06 -7.51 9.96
N GLY A 134 18.38 -6.66 8.99
CA GLY A 134 19.76 -6.43 8.52
C GLY A 134 20.32 -7.51 7.58
N MET A 135 19.59 -8.60 7.33
CA MET A 135 19.99 -9.65 6.40
C MET A 135 19.34 -9.47 5.03
N ALA A 136 20.16 -9.50 3.98
CA ALA A 136 19.69 -9.53 2.60
C ALA A 136 19.33 -10.97 2.22
N LEU A 137 18.04 -11.26 2.06
CA LEU A 137 17.55 -12.61 1.71
C LEU A 137 17.62 -12.94 0.21
N GLY A 138 18.23 -12.10 -0.64
CA GLY A 138 18.39 -12.38 -2.06
C GLY A 138 17.06 -12.72 -2.75
N GLU A 139 17.00 -13.86 -3.44
CA GLU A 139 15.78 -14.36 -4.10
C GLU A 139 14.67 -14.77 -3.11
N SER A 140 15.03 -15.19 -1.89
CA SER A 140 14.07 -15.53 -0.83
C SER A 140 13.33 -14.32 -0.26
N SER A 141 13.74 -13.09 -0.59
CA SER A 141 13.04 -11.86 -0.18
C SER A 141 11.58 -11.81 -0.68
N ARG A 142 11.31 -12.30 -1.90
CA ARG A 142 9.96 -12.33 -2.48
C ARG A 142 9.03 -13.26 -1.69
N TYR A 143 9.55 -14.41 -1.29
CA TYR A 143 8.81 -15.37 -0.47
C TYR A 143 8.58 -14.83 0.96
N ALA A 144 9.56 -14.14 1.53
CA ALA A 144 9.40 -13.47 2.83
C ALA A 144 8.31 -12.39 2.80
N LEU A 145 8.26 -11.56 1.74
CA LEU A 145 7.18 -10.58 1.55
C LEU A 145 5.81 -11.25 1.40
N PHE A 146 5.74 -12.38 0.68
CA PHE A 146 4.51 -13.16 0.54
C PHE A 146 4.00 -13.69 1.89
N ILE A 147 4.90 -14.24 2.72
CA ILE A 147 4.53 -14.69 4.08
C ILE A 147 3.99 -13.52 4.88
N ILE A 148 4.68 -12.38 4.88
CA ILE A 148 4.24 -11.18 5.61
C ILE A 148 2.87 -10.71 5.13
N ALA A 149 2.64 -10.66 3.81
CA ALA A 149 1.35 -10.30 3.24
C ALA A 149 0.24 -11.28 3.69
N CYS A 150 0.52 -12.59 3.70
CA CYS A 150 -0.44 -13.59 4.19
C CYS A 150 -0.74 -13.41 5.68
N VAL A 151 0.28 -13.18 6.50
CA VAL A 151 0.10 -12.98 7.96
C VAL A 151 -0.72 -11.72 8.24
N ILE A 152 -0.43 -10.61 7.57
CA ILE A 152 -1.12 -9.33 7.82
C ILE A 152 -2.57 -9.36 7.31
N THR A 153 -2.84 -10.03 6.19
CA THR A 153 -4.18 -10.01 5.57
C THR A 153 -5.15 -11.06 6.11
N LEU A 154 -4.65 -12.14 6.70
CA LEU A 154 -5.46 -13.27 7.19
C LEU A 154 -5.58 -13.34 8.73
N VAL A 155 -5.03 -12.35 9.44
CA VAL A 155 -5.26 -12.11 10.88
C VAL A 155 -6.45 -11.19 11.04
#